data_AF-A0A954LLE7-F1
#
_entry.id   AF-A0A954LLE7-F1
#
_cell.length_a   1.000
_cell.length_b   1.000
_cell.length_c   1.000
_cell.angle_alpha   90.00
_cell.angle_beta   90.00
_cell.angle_gamma   90.00
#
_symmetry.space_group_name_H-M   'P 1'
#
loop_
_entity.id
_entity.type
_entity.pdbx_description
1 polymer ?
#
loop_
_entity_poly.entity_id
_entity_poly.type
_entity_poly.pdbx_seq_one_letter_code
_entity_poly.pdbx_strand_id
1 'polypeptide(L)' 'MNNPWGKKRQNERQFEDEINQWLSENKGVEIVRVEQSASGGSFGPSLWMISIWYEEK' A
#
# COMPACT_ATOMS: atom_id res chain seq x y z
N MET A 1 -23.83 -3.76 4.87
CA MET A 1 -23.16 -3.40 6.14
C MET A 1 -22.19 -2.28 5.84
N ASN A 2 -22.40 -1.08 6.38
CA ASN A 2 -21.56 0.10 6.11
C ASN A 2 -20.49 0.22 7.19
N ASN A 3 -19.22 0.23 6.78
CA ASN A 3 -18.08 0.50 7.65
C ASN A 3 -18.23 1.93 8.24
N PRO A 4 -18.25 2.09 9.59
CA PRO A 4 -18.38 3.41 10.22
C PRO A 4 -17.12 4.28 10.09
N TRP A 5 -16.01 3.75 9.56
CA TRP A 5 -14.71 4.42 9.45
C TRP A 5 -14.34 4.82 8.02
N GLY A 6 -15.27 5.44 7.31
CA GLY A 6 -15.00 6.20 6.09
C GLY A 6 -14.67 5.35 4.85
N LYS A 7 -15.03 5.88 3.67
CA LYS A 7 -14.54 5.36 2.40
C LYS A 7 -13.01 5.36 2.44
N LYS A 8 -12.36 4.22 2.12
CA LYS A 8 -10.91 4.20 1.85
C LYS A 8 -10.56 5.38 0.94
N ARG A 9 -9.58 6.18 1.35
CA ARG A 9 -9.16 7.33 0.54
C ARG A 9 -8.71 6.79 -0.82
N GLN A 10 -8.92 7.55 -1.89
CA GLN A 10 -8.65 7.07 -3.26
C GLN A 10 -7.23 6.49 -3.40
N ASN A 11 -6.26 7.14 -2.76
CA ASN A 11 -4.86 6.73 -2.77
C ASN A 11 -4.63 5.37 -2.09
N GLU A 12 -5.36 5.06 -1.01
CA GLU A 12 -5.23 3.78 -0.29
C GLU A 12 -5.67 2.61 -1.18
N ARG A 13 -6.74 2.79 -1.95
CA ARG A 13 -7.23 1.76 -2.88
C ARG A 13 -6.26 1.52 -4.02
N GLN A 14 -5.69 2.57 -4.60
CA GLN A 14 -4.75 2.45 -5.71
C GLN A 14 -3.50 1.65 -5.32
N PHE A 15 -2.87 1.98 -4.17
CA PHE A 15 -1.71 1.23 -3.72
C PHE A 15 -2.03 -0.23 -3.36
N GLU A 16 -3.19 -0.49 -2.77
CA GLU A 16 -3.63 -1.84 -2.45
C GLU A 16 -3.83 -2.68 -3.72
N ASP A 17 -4.47 -2.13 -4.75
CA ASP A 17 -4.68 -2.81 -6.02
C ASP A 17 -3.34 -3.11 -6.72
N GLU A 18 -2.42 -2.14 -6.74
CA GLU A 18 -1.07 -2.30 -7.33
C GLU A 18 -0.25 -3.38 -6.61
N ILE A 19 -0.22 -3.35 -5.28
CA ILE A 19 0.51 -4.34 -4.47
C ILE A 19 -0.09 -5.74 -4.67
N ASN A 20 -1.42 -5.86 -4.64
CA ASN A 20 -2.10 -7.13 -4.83
C ASN A 20 -1.89 -7.69 -6.24
N GLN A 21 -1.89 -6.84 -7.26
CA GLN A 21 -1.54 -7.24 -8.62
C GLN A 21 -0.11 -7.79 -8.67
N TRP A 22 0.86 -7.06 -8.12
CA TRP A 22 2.26 -7.49 -8.09
C TRP A 22 2.44 -8.84 -7.37
N LEU A 23 1.77 -9.05 -6.22
CA LEU A 23 1.80 -10.32 -5.50
C LEU A 23 1.15 -11.47 -6.29
N SER A 24 0.10 -11.19 -7.06
CA SER A 24 -0.57 -12.20 -7.87
C SER A 24 0.32 -12.75 -8.99
N GLU A 25 1.20 -11.91 -9.52
CA GLU A 25 2.18 -12.23 -10.56
C GLU A 25 3.45 -12.90 -9.97
N ASN A 26 3.75 -12.66 -8.69
CA ASN A 26 4.99 -13.09 -8.03
C ASN A 26 4.72 -14.07 -6.87
N LYS A 27 4.16 -15.25 -7.16
CA LYS A 27 3.80 -16.26 -6.13
C LYS A 27 5.00 -16.93 -5.43
N GLY A 28 6.20 -16.78 -5.99
CA GLY A 28 7.44 -17.36 -5.48
C GLY A 28 8.18 -16.49 -4.45
N VAL A 29 7.58 -15.39 -4.00
CA VAL A 29 8.23 -14.48 -3.04
C VAL A 29 7.65 -14.62 -1.65
N GLU A 30 8.48 -14.39 -0.64
CA GLU A 30 8.10 -14.22 0.76
C GLU A 30 8.33 -12.77 1.16
N ILE A 31 7.30 -12.09 1.66
CA ILE A 31 7.44 -10.71 2.14
C ILE A 31 8.09 -10.73 3.51
N VAL A 32 9.27 -10.12 3.62
CA VAL A 32 10.05 -10.09 4.87
C VAL A 32 9.89 -8.78 5.64
N ARG A 33 9.50 -7.69 4.96
CA ARG A 33 9.26 -6.39 5.58
C ARG A 33 8.31 -5.54 4.75
N VAL A 34 7.46 -4.79 5.44
CA VAL A 34 6.62 -3.73 4.85
C VAL A 34 6.79 -2.48 5.69
N GLU A 35 7.14 -1.37 5.05
CA GLU A 35 7.21 -0.07 5.69
C GLU A 35 6.37 0.94 4.93
N GLN A 36 5.78 1.88 5.67
CA GLN A 36 5.01 2.97 5.11
C GLN A 36 5.58 4.28 5.63
N SER A 37 5.73 5.25 4.74
CA SER A 37 5.97 6.63 5.11
C SER A 37 4.94 7.52 4.42
N ALA A 38 4.61 8.62 5.10
CA ALA A 38 3.78 9.68 4.53
C ALA A 38 4.54 10.99 4.69
N SER A 39 4.57 11.78 3.63
CA SER A 39 5.10 13.14 3.65
C SER A 39 4.04 14.12 3.12
N GLY A 40 4.18 15.38 3.51
CA GLY A 40 3.20 16.42 3.22
C GLY A 40 2.39 16.83 4.45
N GLY A 41 2.29 18.14 4.66
CA GLY A 41 1.59 18.75 5.78
C GLY A 41 1.38 20.26 5.57
N SER A 42 0.36 20.79 6.23
CA SER A 42 -0.19 22.16 6.15
C SER A 42 -1.09 22.50 4.95
N PHE A 43 -0.60 22.49 3.69
CA PHE A 43 -1.42 22.91 2.52
C PHE A 43 -1.22 22.09 1.24
N GLY A 44 -0.38 21.04 1.26
CA GLY A 44 -0.14 20.16 0.12
C GLY A 44 -0.81 18.78 0.24
N PRO A 45 -1.03 18.05 -0.87
CA PRO A 45 -1.53 16.69 -0.83
C PRO A 45 -0.53 15.77 -0.11
N SER A 46 -1.04 14.84 0.70
CA SER A 46 -0.18 13.82 1.35
C SER A 46 0.36 12.86 0.30
N LEU A 47 1.68 12.76 0.24
CA LEU A 47 2.40 11.75 -0.53
C LEU A 47 2.63 10.53 0.36
N TRP A 48 2.19 9.37 -0.11
CA TRP A 48 2.33 8.10 0.60
C TRP A 48 3.33 7.25 -0.17
N MET A 49 4.24 6.61 0.56
CA MET A 49 5.21 5.69 0.00
C MET A 49 5.15 4.40 0.81
N ILE A 50 4.95 3.28 0.12
CA ILE A 50 4.98 1.94 0.70
C ILE A 50 6.21 1.23 0.13
N SER A 51 7.02 0.68 1.01
CA SER A 51 8.22 -0.08 0.68
C SER A 51 8.02 -1.53 1.10
N ILE A 52 8.24 -2.46 0.18
CA ILE A 52 8.07 -3.90 0.38
C ILE A 52 9.42 -4.56 0.09
N TRP A 53 9.90 -5.36 1.04
CA TRP A 53 11.07 -6.21 0.86
C TRP A 53 10.60 -7.65 0.80
N TYR A 54 11.20 -8.41 -0.11
CA TYR A 54 10.87 -9.81 -0.32
C TYR A 54 12.12 -10.64 -0.56
N GLU A 55 12.00 -11.93 -0.28
CA GLU A 55 12.97 -12.95 -0.64
C GLU A 55 12.32 -13.93 -1.63
N GLU A 56 13.11 -14.48 -2.55
CA GLU A 56 12.66 -15.57 -3.43
C GLU A 56 12.74 -16.90 -2.67
N LYS A 57 11.74 -17.77 -2.89
CA LYS A 57 11.66 -19.10 -2.29
C LYS A 57 12.52 -20.15 -2.98
#